data_AF-R7Z599-F1
#
_entry.id   AF-R7Z599-F1
#
_cell.length_a   1.000
_cell.length_b   1.000
_cell.length_c   1.000
_cell.angle_alpha   90.00
_cell.angle_beta   90.00
_cell.angle_gamma   90.00
#
_symmetry.space_group_name_H-M   'P 1'
#
loop_
_entity.id
_entity.type
_entity.pdbx_description
1 polymer ?
#
loop_
_entity_poly.entity_id
_entity_poly.type
_entity_poly.pdbx_seq_one_letter_code
_entity_poly.pdbx_strand_id
1 'polypeptide(L)'
;MAGISIFFITTYFADYILVPHRSRTPVIKALEARGFAFDMSTSTYTNASHSRNHSSSSNETPPPGTPPPASISELQTRTFATLKRRNIVPTVDPAIRLVHCAGRRDTDLANGSRPSANRTAEDKLQLGLVKCLICTPRFLSLTLTDTEPASLLLEKRLLANFPGDDDVLLGSKDDILIPITLDLRGLPLESTGIVCGVASRLVGGTTAGLEGPVEMSYLSTARAGTVMVAEEEIERAMWALRGVDNGVHELGD
;
A
#
# COMPACT_ATOMS: atom_id res chain seq x y z
N MET A 1 -15.11 -9.64 10.84
CA MET A 1 -13.71 -9.52 10.32
C MET A 1 -12.76 -10.32 11.20
N ALA A 2 -11.51 -10.59 10.78
CA ALA A 2 -10.62 -11.50 11.52
C ALA A 2 -9.81 -10.82 12.66
N GLY A 3 -9.78 -9.49 12.74
CA GLY A 3 -9.07 -8.78 13.82
C GLY A 3 -7.55 -8.98 13.78
N ILE A 4 -6.96 -9.05 12.58
CA ILE A 4 -5.54 -9.33 12.37
C ILE A 4 -4.84 -8.03 11.97
N SER A 5 -3.71 -7.73 12.60
CA SER A 5 -2.83 -6.62 12.21
C SER A 5 -2.18 -6.97 10.87
N ILE A 6 -2.22 -6.03 9.93
CA ILE A 6 -1.65 -6.20 8.60
C ILE A 6 -0.73 -5.02 8.29
N PHE A 7 0.36 -5.29 7.60
CA PHE A 7 1.20 -4.29 6.95
C PHE A 7 1.10 -4.49 5.46
N PHE A 8 0.99 -3.39 4.73
CA PHE A 8 0.82 -3.39 3.29
C PHE A 8 2.03 -2.73 2.63
N ILE A 9 2.65 -3.41 1.68
CA ILE A 9 3.79 -2.90 0.91
C ILE A 9 3.43 -3.02 -0.57
N THR A 10 3.06 -1.89 -1.19
CA THR A 10 2.95 -1.80 -2.64
C THR A 10 4.33 -1.77 -3.28
N THR A 11 4.54 -2.65 -4.25
CA THR A 11 5.71 -2.67 -5.14
C THR A 11 5.26 -2.54 -6.59
N TYR A 12 6.23 -2.42 -7.51
CA TYR A 12 5.95 -2.19 -8.92
C TYR A 12 5.24 -3.39 -9.56
N PHE A 13 5.47 -4.58 -9.03
CA PHE A 13 5.00 -5.84 -9.59
C PHE A 13 3.82 -6.43 -8.82
N ALA A 14 3.76 -6.21 -7.50
CA ALA A 14 2.75 -6.79 -6.64
C ALA A 14 2.52 -5.99 -5.34
N ASP A 15 1.37 -6.25 -4.72
CA ASP A 15 1.07 -5.79 -3.37
C ASP A 15 1.30 -6.91 -2.35
N TYR A 16 2.18 -6.64 -1.38
CA TYR A 16 2.48 -7.58 -0.31
C TYR A 16 1.68 -7.24 0.95
N ILE A 17 0.92 -8.22 1.44
CA ILE A 17 0.19 -8.13 2.73
C ILE A 17 0.92 -8.98 3.76
N LEU A 18 1.62 -8.32 4.68
CA LEU A 18 2.34 -8.97 5.77
C LEU A 18 1.42 -9.12 6.98
N VAL A 19 1.51 -10.28 7.61
CA VAL A 19 0.75 -10.63 8.82
C VAL A 19 1.71 -11.21 9.88
N PRO A 20 1.44 -11.04 11.18
CA PRO A 20 2.23 -11.70 12.21
C PRO A 20 2.22 -13.22 12.01
N HIS A 21 3.38 -13.85 12.20
CA HIS A 21 3.53 -15.30 12.01
C HIS A 21 2.51 -16.12 12.83
N ARG A 22 2.25 -15.71 14.09
CA ARG A 22 1.25 -16.31 14.97
C ARG A 22 -0.19 -16.28 14.40
N SER A 23 -0.46 -15.38 13.47
CA SER A 23 -1.75 -15.22 12.82
C SER A 23 -1.87 -15.99 11.50
N ARG A 24 -0.87 -16.80 11.12
CA ARG A 24 -0.88 -17.58 9.87
C ARG A 24 -2.13 -18.45 9.73
N THR A 25 -2.40 -19.30 10.72
CA THR A 25 -3.55 -20.22 10.70
C THR A 25 -4.90 -19.49 10.60
N PRO A 26 -5.19 -18.46 11.42
CA PRO A 26 -6.44 -17.71 11.27
C PRO A 26 -6.54 -16.95 9.94
N VAL A 27 -5.42 -16.47 9.36
CA VAL A 27 -5.43 -15.87 8.01
C VAL A 27 -5.82 -16.89 6.95
N ILE A 28 -5.17 -18.06 6.93
CA ILE A 28 -5.49 -19.15 5.99
C ILE A 28 -6.99 -19.47 6.05
N LYS A 29 -7.50 -19.76 7.26
CA LYS A 29 -8.93 -20.09 7.45
C LYS A 29 -9.86 -18.97 6.98
N ALA A 30 -9.50 -17.71 7.24
CA ALA A 30 -10.32 -16.56 6.85
C ALA A 30 -10.35 -16.34 5.33
N LEU A 31 -9.26 -16.65 4.63
CA LEU A 31 -9.14 -16.59 3.18
C LEU A 31 -9.86 -17.77 2.51
N GLU A 32 -9.65 -19.00 3.00
CA GLU A 32 -10.32 -20.21 2.53
C GLU A 32 -11.85 -20.12 2.69
N ALA A 33 -12.33 -19.62 3.84
CA ALA A 33 -13.75 -19.37 4.07
C ALA A 33 -14.37 -18.36 3.08
N ARG A 34 -13.55 -17.57 2.38
CA ARG A 34 -13.96 -16.64 1.33
C ARG A 34 -13.66 -17.16 -0.09
N GLY A 35 -13.24 -18.41 -0.24
CA GLY A 35 -13.00 -19.04 -1.54
C GLY A 35 -11.60 -18.76 -2.12
N PHE A 36 -10.69 -18.17 -1.35
CA PHE A 36 -9.30 -18.06 -1.76
C PHE A 36 -8.56 -19.35 -1.46
N ALA A 37 -7.88 -19.92 -2.46
CA ALA A 37 -7.00 -21.07 -2.29
C ALA A 37 -5.55 -20.61 -2.22
N PHE A 38 -4.78 -21.17 -1.29
CA PHE A 38 -3.33 -20.95 -1.26
C PHE A 38 -2.66 -21.80 -2.34
N ASP A 39 -1.99 -21.15 -3.28
CA ASP A 39 -1.13 -21.82 -4.24
C ASP A 39 0.29 -21.93 -3.65
N MET A 40 0.68 -23.16 -3.31
CA MET A 40 2.02 -23.47 -2.80
C MET A 40 3.13 -23.22 -3.83
N SER A 41 2.83 -23.24 -5.13
CA SER A 41 3.83 -23.06 -6.18
C SER A 41 4.28 -21.61 -6.34
N THR A 42 3.36 -20.67 -6.14
CA THR A 42 3.61 -19.23 -6.23
C THR A 42 3.64 -18.54 -4.87
N SER A 43 3.31 -19.25 -3.78
CA SER A 43 3.11 -18.69 -2.44
C SER A 43 2.10 -17.53 -2.41
N THR A 44 1.10 -17.56 -3.30
CA THR A 44 0.04 -16.54 -3.40
C THR A 44 -1.34 -17.12 -3.10
N TYR A 45 -2.29 -16.24 -2.72
CA TYR A 45 -3.69 -16.61 -2.66
C TYR A 45 -4.38 -16.12 -3.92
N THR A 46 -5.02 -17.04 -4.64
CA THR A 46 -5.80 -16.73 -5.83
C THR A 46 -7.26 -17.09 -5.61
N ASN A 47 -8.15 -16.38 -6.31
CA ASN A 47 -9.57 -16.65 -6.24
C ASN A 47 -9.85 -17.96 -7.01
N ALA A 48 -10.12 -19.04 -6.28
CA ALA A 48 -10.50 -20.30 -6.90
C ALA A 48 -11.95 -20.16 -7.39
N SER A 49 -12.13 -19.96 -8.69
CA SER A 49 -13.45 -19.78 -9.27
C SER A 49 -14.38 -20.97 -8.97
N HIS A 50 -15.59 -20.62 -8.51
CA HIS A 50 -16.79 -21.46 -8.36
C HIS A 50 -16.74 -22.65 -7.38
N SER A 51 -16.79 -22.35 -6.08
CA SER A 51 -17.60 -23.19 -5.17
C SER A 51 -18.24 -22.35 -4.08
N ARG A 52 -19.54 -22.07 -4.24
CA ARG A 52 -20.38 -21.55 -3.16
C ARG A 52 -20.55 -22.68 -2.17
N ASN A 53 -19.91 -22.62 -1.00
CA ASN A 53 -20.28 -23.49 0.10
C ASN A 53 -20.48 -22.71 1.40
N HIS A 54 -21.58 -23.08 2.04
CA HIS A 54 -22.20 -22.48 3.20
C HIS A 54 -21.30 -22.43 4.45
N SER A 55 -21.54 -21.38 5.24
CA SER A 55 -21.00 -21.10 6.58
C SER A 55 -21.06 -22.28 7.56
N SER A 56 -20.02 -22.41 8.40
CA SER A 56 -20.10 -23.07 9.70
C SER A 56 -19.41 -22.23 10.78
N SER A 57 -20.05 -22.15 11.94
CA SER A 57 -19.60 -21.48 13.15
C SER A 57 -18.77 -22.42 14.02
N SER A 58 -17.73 -21.91 14.69
CA SER A 58 -17.34 -22.32 16.06
C SER A 58 -16.14 -21.53 16.62
N ASN A 59 -16.30 -21.20 17.90
CA ASN A 59 -15.41 -20.61 18.92
C ASN A 59 -14.06 -21.38 19.07
N GLU A 60 -12.98 -20.92 19.71
CA GLU A 60 -12.66 -19.78 20.59
C GLU A 60 -11.12 -19.65 20.69
N THR A 61 -10.61 -18.43 20.78
CA THR A 61 -9.33 -18.07 21.46
C THR A 61 -9.40 -16.57 21.76
N PRO A 62 -8.91 -16.09 22.92
CA PRO A 62 -9.32 -14.79 23.45
C PRO A 62 -8.77 -13.64 22.59
N PRO A 63 -9.60 -12.67 22.16
CA PRO A 63 -9.15 -11.54 21.37
C PRO A 63 -8.64 -10.40 22.28
N PRO A 64 -7.96 -9.39 21.70
CA PRO A 64 -7.77 -8.09 22.35
C PRO A 64 -9.12 -7.55 22.83
N GLY A 65 -9.15 -6.70 23.85
CA GLY A 65 -10.35 -6.31 24.64
C GLY A 65 -11.55 -5.68 23.93
N THR A 66 -11.65 -5.73 22.59
CA THR A 66 -12.85 -5.37 21.83
C THR A 66 -13.10 -6.40 20.71
N PRO A 67 -14.33 -6.89 20.51
CA PRO A 67 -14.65 -7.85 19.44
C PRO A 67 -14.29 -7.27 18.06
N PRO A 68 -13.96 -8.09 17.06
CA PRO A 68 -13.68 -7.62 15.71
C PRO A 68 -14.95 -7.04 15.06
N PRO A 69 -14.84 -6.00 14.20
CA PRO A 69 -15.99 -5.38 13.57
C PRO A 69 -16.79 -6.38 12.72
N ALA A 70 -18.12 -6.25 12.79
CA ALA A 70 -19.10 -7.09 12.12
C ALA A 70 -19.39 -6.64 10.68
N SER A 71 -19.16 -5.36 10.35
CA SER A 71 -19.35 -4.79 9.00
C SER A 71 -18.20 -3.87 8.57
N ILE A 72 -18.11 -3.58 7.27
CA ILE A 72 -17.16 -2.60 6.71
C ILE A 72 -17.45 -1.19 7.24
N SER A 73 -18.72 -0.83 7.39
CA SER A 73 -19.14 0.44 7.97
C SER A 73 -18.68 0.56 9.43
N GLU A 74 -18.89 -0.48 10.25
CA GLU A 74 -18.42 -0.49 11.64
C GLU A 74 -16.89 -0.41 11.74
N LEU A 75 -16.18 -1.15 10.87
CA LEU A 75 -14.73 -1.08 10.77
C LEU A 75 -14.27 0.35 10.50
N GLN A 76 -14.85 0.99 9.49
CA GLN A 76 -14.51 2.35 9.12
C GLN A 76 -14.75 3.32 10.28
N THR A 77 -15.94 3.27 10.90
CA THR A 77 -16.26 4.10 12.07
C THR A 77 -15.24 3.91 13.20
N ARG A 78 -14.89 2.66 13.52
CA ARG A 78 -13.92 2.36 14.59
C ARG A 78 -12.50 2.81 14.25
N THR A 79 -12.07 2.63 13.00
CA THR A 79 -10.77 3.09 12.54
C THR A 79 -10.66 4.60 12.67
N PHE A 80 -11.59 5.37 12.11
CA PHE A 80 -11.54 6.83 12.17
C PHE A 80 -11.77 7.39 13.57
N ALA A 81 -12.58 6.74 14.41
CA ALA A 81 -12.68 7.08 15.83
C ALA A 81 -11.34 6.88 16.57
N THR A 82 -10.58 5.83 16.22
CA THR A 82 -9.25 5.56 16.79
C THR A 82 -8.23 6.60 16.33
N LEU A 83 -8.21 6.93 15.03
CA LEU A 83 -7.34 7.96 14.47
C LEU A 83 -7.62 9.32 15.12
N LYS A 84 -8.89 9.74 15.19
CA LYS A 84 -9.32 10.99 15.83
C LYS A 84 -8.93 11.05 17.30
N ARG A 85 -9.16 9.98 18.08
CA ARG A 85 -8.79 9.90 19.51
C ARG A 85 -7.28 10.03 19.74
N ARG A 86 -6.46 9.60 18.77
CA ARG A 86 -5.00 9.65 18.83
C ARG A 86 -4.42 10.88 18.13
N ASN A 87 -5.27 11.83 17.71
CA ASN A 87 -4.89 13.02 16.95
C ASN A 87 -4.12 12.70 15.67
N ILE A 88 -4.46 11.59 15.02
CA ILE A 88 -3.85 11.18 13.76
C ILE A 88 -4.67 11.80 12.63
N VAL A 89 -4.09 12.81 11.99
CA VAL A 89 -4.70 13.54 10.88
C VAL A 89 -3.94 13.19 9.60
N PRO A 90 -4.63 12.90 8.48
CA PRO A 90 -3.98 12.75 7.19
C PRO A 90 -3.32 14.06 6.76
N THR A 91 -2.01 14.00 6.50
CA THR A 91 -1.21 15.15 6.06
C THR A 91 -0.60 14.90 4.69
N VAL A 92 -0.54 15.93 3.87
CA VAL A 92 0.06 15.92 2.54
C VAL A 92 1.12 16.99 2.49
N ASP A 93 2.28 16.66 1.93
CA ASP A 93 3.25 17.65 1.50
C ASP A 93 3.24 17.69 -0.04
N PRO A 94 2.68 18.73 -0.66
CA PRO A 94 2.55 18.81 -2.11
C PRO A 94 3.89 18.93 -2.84
N ALA A 95 4.98 19.25 -2.13
CA ALA A 95 6.31 19.24 -2.73
C ALA A 95 6.86 17.82 -2.93
N ILE A 96 6.29 16.80 -2.26
CA ILE A 96 6.70 15.41 -2.41
C ILE A 96 5.84 14.77 -3.51
N ARG A 97 6.42 14.67 -4.70
CA ARG A 97 5.84 13.99 -5.87
C ARG A 97 6.58 12.68 -6.09
N LEU A 98 5.89 11.56 -6.02
CA LEU A 98 6.49 10.23 -6.12
C LEU A 98 6.28 9.63 -7.50
N VAL A 99 7.22 8.79 -7.91
CA VAL A 99 7.14 7.93 -9.10
C VAL A 99 7.43 6.50 -8.70
N HIS A 100 6.74 5.56 -9.34
CA HIS A 100 6.92 4.13 -9.09
C HIS A 100 7.67 3.50 -10.25
N CYS A 101 8.87 3.00 -9.98
CA CYS A 101 9.74 2.41 -10.97
C CYS A 101 10.19 1.00 -10.55
N ALA A 102 10.72 0.26 -11.51
CA ALA A 102 11.49 -0.95 -11.24
C ALA A 102 12.86 -0.88 -11.90
N GLY A 103 13.86 -1.53 -11.32
CA GLY A 103 15.13 -1.77 -11.99
C GLY A 103 14.90 -2.68 -13.20
N ARG A 104 15.53 -2.36 -14.33
CA ARG A 104 15.52 -3.24 -15.49
C ARG A 104 16.42 -4.44 -15.21
N ARG A 105 15.85 -5.65 -15.24
CA ARG A 105 16.62 -6.90 -15.24
C ARG A 105 16.62 -7.40 -16.69
N ASP A 106 17.77 -7.39 -17.35
CA ASP A 106 17.88 -7.96 -18.70
C ASP A 106 17.72 -9.49 -18.61
N THR A 107 16.47 -9.97 -18.70
CA THR A 107 16.16 -11.39 -18.88
C THR A 107 15.83 -11.77 -20.32
N ASP A 108 15.65 -10.79 -21.21
CA ASP A 108 15.10 -10.99 -22.56
C ASP A 108 16.13 -10.91 -23.70
N LEU A 109 17.32 -11.47 -23.50
CA LEU A 109 18.20 -11.83 -24.61
C LEU A 109 18.64 -13.28 -24.49
N ALA A 110 17.69 -14.18 -24.70
CA ALA A 110 17.90 -15.59 -25.00
C ALA A 110 18.69 -15.85 -26.31
N ASN A 111 19.42 -14.86 -26.84
CA ASN A 111 20.34 -15.01 -27.97
C ASN A 111 21.67 -14.30 -27.66
N GLY A 112 22.58 -15.03 -27.02
CA GLY A 112 24.03 -14.92 -27.24
C GLY A 112 24.77 -13.67 -26.75
N SER A 113 24.17 -12.77 -25.98
CA SER A 113 24.83 -11.51 -25.58
C SER A 113 25.54 -11.59 -24.22
N ARG A 114 26.78 -11.09 -24.22
CA ARG A 114 27.86 -11.22 -23.22
C ARG A 114 27.45 -10.88 -21.77
N PRO A 115 27.97 -11.60 -20.75
CA PRO A 115 27.74 -11.35 -19.31
C PRO A 115 28.20 -9.97 -18.79
N SER A 116 28.86 -9.16 -19.62
CA SER A 116 29.33 -7.82 -19.27
C SER A 116 28.23 -6.75 -19.27
N ALA A 117 27.15 -6.92 -20.04
CA ALA A 117 26.09 -5.92 -20.15
C ALA A 117 25.18 -5.90 -18.91
N ASN A 118 24.84 -7.08 -18.36
CA ASN A 118 23.96 -7.21 -17.20
C ASN A 118 24.56 -6.57 -15.93
N ARG A 119 25.88 -6.76 -15.73
CA ARG A 119 26.63 -6.06 -14.66
C ARG A 119 26.58 -4.54 -14.82
N THR A 120 26.59 -4.05 -16.05
CA THR A 120 26.57 -2.61 -16.32
C THR A 120 25.23 -1.96 -15.94
N ALA A 121 24.10 -2.64 -16.17
CA ALA A 121 22.78 -2.13 -15.78
C ALA A 121 22.61 -2.11 -14.25
N GLU A 122 23.05 -3.18 -13.58
CA GLU A 122 23.04 -3.27 -12.12
C GLU A 122 23.96 -2.23 -11.47
N ASP A 123 25.19 -2.05 -11.98
CA ASP A 123 26.13 -1.04 -11.50
C ASP A 123 25.56 0.39 -11.68
N LYS A 124 24.86 0.65 -12.80
CA LYS A 124 24.16 1.93 -13.03
C LYS A 124 23.01 2.15 -12.05
N LEU A 125 22.23 1.11 -11.76
CA LEU A 125 21.15 1.16 -10.78
C LEU A 125 21.70 1.44 -9.38
N GLN A 126 22.75 0.71 -8.97
CA GLN A 126 23.43 0.90 -7.69
C GLN A 126 24.02 2.31 -7.57
N LEU A 127 24.67 2.82 -8.63
CA LEU A 127 25.19 4.18 -8.67
C LEU A 127 24.06 5.22 -8.53
N GLY A 128 22.94 5.02 -9.23
CA GLY A 128 21.75 5.87 -9.12
C GLY A 128 21.19 5.90 -7.70
N LEU A 129 21.08 4.74 -7.06
CA LEU A 129 20.66 4.61 -5.66
C LEU A 129 21.59 5.33 -4.69
N VAL A 130 22.90 5.16 -4.83
CA VAL A 130 23.91 5.85 -4.01
C VAL A 130 23.78 7.36 -4.16
N LYS A 131 23.64 7.86 -5.40
CA LYS A 131 23.39 9.28 -5.66
C LYS A 131 22.10 9.78 -5.02
N CYS A 132 21.02 9.00 -5.08
CA CYS A 132 19.77 9.36 -4.42
C CYS A 132 19.95 9.52 -2.91
N LEU A 133 20.67 8.60 -2.25
CA LEU A 133 20.95 8.67 -0.82
C LEU A 133 21.81 9.88 -0.44
N ILE A 134 22.79 10.24 -1.28
CA ILE A 134 23.60 11.46 -1.12
C ILE A 134 22.74 12.72 -1.23
N CYS A 135 21.72 12.73 -2.09
CA CYS A 135 20.77 13.84 -2.24
C CYS A 135 19.75 13.97 -1.10
N THR A 136 19.91 13.20 -0.01
CA THR A 136 19.07 13.21 1.19
C THR A 136 17.57 13.18 0.85
N PRO A 137 17.03 12.02 0.44
CA PRO A 137 15.65 11.92 0.01
C PRO A 137 14.73 12.15 1.23
N ARG A 138 13.67 12.92 1.01
CA ARG A 138 12.53 13.03 1.94
C ARG A 138 11.66 11.77 1.86
N PHE A 139 11.64 11.14 0.68
CA PHE A 139 10.96 9.87 0.46
C PHE A 139 11.76 8.99 -0.51
N LEU A 140 12.06 7.77 -0.06
CA LEU A 140 12.64 6.70 -0.86
C LEU A 140 12.24 5.36 -0.25
N SER A 141 11.62 4.51 -1.04
CA SER A 141 11.37 3.11 -0.73
C SER A 141 12.05 2.25 -1.78
N LEU A 142 12.80 1.24 -1.31
CA LEU A 142 13.47 0.23 -2.13
C LEU A 142 13.03 -1.13 -1.59
N THR A 143 12.41 -1.93 -2.45
CA THR A 143 12.04 -3.32 -2.14
C THR A 143 12.83 -4.25 -3.05
N LEU A 144 13.61 -5.14 -2.43
CA LEU A 144 14.38 -6.17 -3.11
C LEU A 144 13.76 -7.53 -2.76
N THR A 145 13.47 -8.33 -3.77
CA THR A 145 12.99 -9.71 -3.62
C THR A 145 13.83 -10.64 -4.49
N ASP A 146 13.75 -11.94 -4.21
CA ASP A 146 14.49 -12.94 -4.98
C ASP A 146 13.85 -13.21 -6.35
N THR A 147 12.56 -12.91 -6.48
CA THR A 147 11.76 -13.23 -7.67
C THR A 147 11.62 -12.06 -8.62
N GLU A 148 11.54 -10.84 -8.11
CA GLU A 148 11.24 -9.65 -8.91
C GLU A 148 12.46 -8.73 -8.99
N PRO A 149 12.59 -7.93 -10.07
CA PRO A 149 13.55 -6.83 -10.10
C PRO A 149 13.32 -5.85 -8.95
N ALA A 150 14.35 -5.05 -8.62
CA ALA A 150 14.26 -4.05 -7.56
C ALA A 150 13.07 -3.10 -7.81
N SER A 151 12.13 -2.98 -6.87
CA SER A 151 11.06 -2.00 -6.95
C SER A 151 11.43 -0.74 -6.17
N LEU A 152 11.16 0.41 -6.78
CA LEU A 152 11.55 1.72 -6.28
C LEU A 152 10.33 2.64 -6.26
N LEU A 153 10.11 3.28 -5.12
CA LEU A 153 9.16 4.39 -5.01
C LEU A 153 9.93 5.57 -4.44
N LEU A 154 10.16 6.58 -5.27
CA LEU A 154 11.07 7.69 -4.98
C LEU A 154 10.50 9.04 -5.43
N GLU A 155 11.05 10.13 -4.89
CA GLU A 155 10.70 11.48 -5.35
C GLU A 155 11.09 11.69 -6.82
N LYS A 156 10.21 12.28 -7.65
CA LYS A 156 10.44 12.55 -9.09
C LYS A 156 11.79 13.24 -9.34
N ARG A 157 12.20 14.18 -8.48
CA ARG A 157 13.48 14.91 -8.60
C ARG A 157 14.71 13.98 -8.60
N LEU A 158 14.60 12.79 -8.01
CA LEU A 158 15.69 11.84 -7.88
C LEU A 158 15.89 11.00 -9.16
N LEU A 159 14.95 11.03 -10.11
CA LEU A 159 15.10 10.35 -11.40
C LEU A 159 16.35 10.80 -12.16
N ALA A 160 16.75 12.07 -12.04
CA ALA A 160 17.94 12.61 -12.69
C ALA A 160 19.26 11.96 -12.21
N ASN A 161 19.23 11.20 -11.10
CA ASN A 161 20.41 10.50 -10.59
C ASN A 161 20.68 9.18 -11.32
N PHE A 162 19.70 8.62 -12.02
CA PHE A 162 19.84 7.36 -12.74
C PHE A 162 20.39 7.62 -14.15
N PRO A 163 21.59 7.10 -14.48
CA PRO A 163 22.26 7.43 -15.73
C PRO A 163 21.73 6.62 -16.93
N GLY A 164 21.50 7.30 -18.05
CA GLY A 164 21.08 6.71 -19.33
C GLY A 164 19.59 6.90 -19.59
N ASP A 165 19.24 7.29 -20.83
CA ASP A 165 17.94 7.90 -21.11
C ASP A 165 16.74 7.00 -20.78
N ASP A 166 16.79 5.68 -20.96
CA ASP A 166 15.63 4.79 -20.63
C ASP A 166 15.98 3.33 -20.23
N ASP A 167 17.25 2.99 -19.99
CA ASP A 167 17.63 1.58 -19.80
C ASP A 167 17.69 1.09 -18.35
N VAL A 168 17.80 1.97 -17.36
CA VAL A 168 18.04 1.54 -15.97
C VAL A 168 16.73 1.31 -15.21
N LEU A 169 15.74 2.17 -15.44
CA LEU A 169 14.47 2.17 -14.74
C LEU A 169 13.32 1.91 -15.71
N LEU A 170 12.45 0.97 -15.33
CA LEU A 170 11.16 0.68 -15.94
C LEU A 170 10.05 1.47 -15.23
N GLY A 171 8.95 1.70 -15.93
CA GLY A 171 7.77 2.38 -15.41
C GLY A 171 7.57 3.78 -15.99
N SER A 172 6.35 4.30 -15.88
CA SER A 172 6.04 5.67 -16.26
C SER A 172 6.72 6.63 -15.30
N LYS A 173 7.52 7.54 -15.85
CA LYS A 173 8.18 8.63 -15.11
C LYS A 173 7.24 9.84 -14.91
N ASP A 174 6.06 9.78 -15.52
CA ASP A 174 5.06 10.84 -15.53
C ASP A 174 3.79 10.52 -14.75
N ASP A 175 3.60 9.26 -14.36
CA ASP A 175 2.50 8.86 -13.47
C ASP A 175 2.87 9.27 -12.04
N ILE A 176 2.39 10.46 -11.64
CA ILE A 176 2.75 11.07 -10.36
C ILE A 176 1.81 10.64 -9.26
N LEU A 177 2.40 10.15 -8.18
CA LEU A 177 1.72 9.77 -6.96
C LEU A 177 1.97 10.81 -5.86
N ILE A 178 0.90 11.23 -5.19
CA ILE A 178 0.97 12.13 -4.04
C ILE A 178 0.80 11.33 -2.75
N PRO A 179 1.78 11.37 -1.82
CA PRO A 179 1.71 10.62 -0.58
C PRO A 179 0.91 11.37 0.49
N ILE A 180 -0.18 10.76 0.93
CA ILE A 180 -0.94 11.14 2.12
C ILE A 180 -0.39 10.31 3.30
N THR A 181 0.23 10.99 4.26
CA THR A 181 0.87 10.35 5.42
C THR A 181 -0.04 10.37 6.63
N LEU A 182 -0.16 9.22 7.29
CA LEU A 182 -0.77 9.02 8.59
C LEU A 182 0.33 8.75 9.61
N ASP A 183 0.50 9.61 10.61
CA ASP A 183 1.45 9.38 11.69
C ASP A 183 0.91 8.34 12.68
N LEU A 184 1.48 7.13 12.66
CA LEU A 184 1.03 5.99 13.45
C LEU A 184 1.92 5.72 14.67
N ARG A 185 2.90 6.59 14.97
CA ARG A 185 3.84 6.39 16.11
C ARG A 185 3.14 6.27 17.45
N GLY A 186 2.00 6.94 17.58
CA GLY A 186 1.17 6.91 18.77
C GLY A 186 0.32 5.65 18.91
N LEU A 187 0.39 4.69 17.97
CA LEU A 187 -0.42 3.48 17.98
C LEU A 187 0.40 2.23 18.33
N PRO A 188 -0.18 1.25 19.04
CA PRO A 188 0.42 -0.07 19.15
C PRO A 188 0.64 -0.70 17.79
N LEU A 189 1.74 -1.44 17.62
CA LEU A 189 2.04 -2.22 16.41
C LEU A 189 0.91 -3.19 16.05
N GLU A 190 0.21 -3.71 17.06
CA GLU A 190 -0.91 -4.63 16.92
C GLU A 190 -2.24 -3.96 16.57
N SER A 191 -2.23 -2.67 16.23
CA SER A 191 -3.43 -1.96 15.82
C SER A 191 -3.97 -2.55 14.52
N THR A 192 -5.22 -3.01 14.55
CA THR A 192 -5.85 -3.70 13.41
C THR A 192 -6.79 -2.76 12.66
N GLY A 193 -7.01 -3.00 11.38
CA GLY A 193 -8.07 -2.34 10.62
C GLY A 193 -7.75 -0.93 10.12
N ILE A 194 -6.53 -0.43 10.33
CA ILE A 194 -6.10 0.89 9.83
C ILE A 194 -6.13 0.91 8.29
N VAL A 195 -5.34 0.02 7.66
CA VAL A 195 -5.25 -0.08 6.19
C VAL A 195 -6.65 -0.29 5.59
N CYS A 196 -7.38 -1.29 6.08
CA CYS A 196 -8.72 -1.59 5.57
C CYS A 196 -9.71 -0.44 5.78
N GLY A 197 -9.66 0.27 6.92
CA GLY A 197 -10.54 1.39 7.21
C GLY A 197 -10.25 2.59 6.30
N VAL A 198 -8.97 2.89 6.07
CA VAL A 198 -8.52 3.95 5.14
C VAL A 198 -8.94 3.63 3.71
N ALA A 199 -8.63 2.41 3.23
CA ALA A 199 -9.04 1.93 1.91
C ALA A 199 -10.56 2.00 1.73
N SER A 200 -11.32 1.49 2.71
CA SER A 200 -12.79 1.50 2.68
C SER A 200 -13.36 2.92 2.66
N ARG A 201 -12.70 3.89 3.31
CA ARG A 201 -13.09 5.31 3.29
C ARG A 201 -12.82 5.97 1.96
N LEU A 202 -11.71 5.66 1.32
CA LEU A 202 -11.40 6.17 -0.02
C LEU A 202 -12.38 5.59 -1.04
N VAL A 203 -12.50 4.26 -1.12
CA VAL A 203 -13.43 3.60 -2.05
C VAL A 203 -14.87 4.05 -1.79
N GLY A 204 -15.37 3.88 -0.56
CA GLY A 204 -16.77 4.21 -0.24
C GLY A 204 -17.08 5.71 -0.27
N GLY A 205 -16.12 6.57 0.07
CA GLY A 205 -16.29 8.02 0.08
C GLY A 205 -16.27 8.65 -1.31
N THR A 206 -15.71 7.99 -2.30
CA THR A 206 -15.50 8.56 -3.64
C THR A 206 -16.41 7.94 -4.70
N THR A 207 -17.01 6.78 -4.40
CA THR A 207 -17.96 6.07 -5.28
C THR A 207 -19.29 6.80 -5.49
N ALA A 208 -19.64 7.80 -4.66
CA ALA A 208 -20.92 8.50 -4.75
C ALA A 208 -21.00 9.53 -5.90
N GLY A 209 -19.90 9.78 -6.62
CA GLY A 209 -19.82 10.69 -7.77
C GLY A 209 -20.01 10.01 -9.13
N LEU A 210 -19.94 10.81 -10.20
CA LEU A 210 -19.85 10.30 -11.59
C LEU A 210 -18.50 9.63 -11.89
N GLU A 211 -17.49 10.00 -11.12
CA GLU A 211 -16.14 9.44 -11.17
C GLU A 211 -16.10 8.21 -10.25
N GLY A 212 -15.48 7.12 -10.74
CA GLY A 212 -15.35 5.86 -10.00
C GLY A 212 -14.56 5.99 -8.68
N PRO A 213 -14.35 4.87 -7.96
CA PRO A 213 -13.58 4.88 -6.73
C PRO A 213 -12.16 5.36 -6.97
N VAL A 214 -11.62 6.17 -6.04
CA VAL A 214 -10.22 6.59 -6.06
C VAL A 214 -9.32 5.37 -5.96
N GLU A 215 -8.50 5.17 -6.99
CA GLU A 215 -7.43 4.19 -6.97
C GLU A 215 -6.33 4.66 -6.02
N MET A 216 -5.84 3.73 -5.19
CA MET A 216 -4.80 4.05 -4.21
C MET A 216 -3.85 2.87 -4.00
N SER A 217 -2.60 3.21 -3.78
CA SER A 217 -1.58 2.29 -3.27
C SER A 217 -1.30 2.57 -1.79
N TYR A 218 -0.73 1.60 -1.08
CA TYR A 218 -0.44 1.76 0.36
C TYR A 218 0.97 1.28 0.71
N LEU A 219 1.68 2.07 1.51
CA LEU A 219 2.97 1.69 2.08
C LEU A 219 2.93 1.84 3.60
N SER A 220 3.06 0.72 4.28
CA SER A 220 3.21 0.67 5.73
C SER A 220 4.69 0.78 6.10
N THR A 221 5.02 1.71 6.98
CA THR A 221 6.35 1.87 7.56
C THR A 221 6.30 1.64 9.08
N ALA A 222 7.46 1.60 9.72
CA ALA A 222 7.53 1.44 11.18
C ALA A 222 6.82 2.56 11.97
N ARG A 223 6.61 3.74 11.37
CA ARG A 223 6.11 4.94 12.06
C ARG A 223 4.85 5.53 11.42
N ALA A 224 4.58 5.20 10.17
CA ALA A 224 3.53 5.85 9.40
C ALA A 224 2.88 4.88 8.40
N GLY A 225 1.62 5.15 8.10
CA GLY A 225 0.95 4.59 6.93
C GLY A 225 0.89 5.64 5.84
N THR A 226 1.41 5.33 4.66
CA THR A 226 1.41 6.24 3.51
C THR A 226 0.44 5.72 2.46
N VAL A 227 -0.61 6.48 2.21
CA VAL A 227 -1.51 6.26 1.07
C VAL A 227 -0.96 7.04 -0.10
N MET A 228 -0.92 6.44 -1.28
CA MET A 228 -0.52 7.12 -2.51
C MET A 228 -1.70 7.14 -3.46
N VAL A 229 -2.00 8.30 -4.02
CA VAL A 229 -3.05 8.52 -5.01
C VAL A 229 -2.47 9.30 -6.19
N ALA A 230 -3.11 9.21 -7.35
CA ALA A 230 -2.76 10.06 -8.49
C ALA A 230 -2.88 11.55 -8.12
N GLU A 231 -2.09 12.40 -8.78
CA GLU A 231 -2.01 13.84 -8.49
C GLU A 231 -3.37 14.53 -8.66
N GLU A 232 -4.14 14.13 -9.67
CA GLU A 232 -5.50 14.60 -9.95
C GLU A 232 -6.54 14.16 -8.91
N GLU A 233 -6.28 13.06 -8.19
CA GLU A 233 -7.22 12.48 -7.21
C GLU A 233 -7.03 13.01 -5.79
N ILE A 234 -6.01 13.85 -5.56
CA ILE A 234 -5.61 14.27 -4.20
C ILE A 234 -6.73 14.99 -3.46
N GLU A 235 -7.47 15.88 -4.12
CA GLU A 235 -8.55 16.64 -3.50
C GLU A 235 -9.70 15.72 -3.08
N ARG A 236 -10.10 14.78 -3.96
CA ARG A 236 -11.13 13.77 -3.68
C ARG A 236 -10.71 12.86 -2.53
N ALA A 237 -9.47 12.40 -2.54
CA ALA A 237 -8.91 11.55 -1.49
C ALA A 237 -8.88 12.26 -0.13
N MET A 238 -8.40 13.51 -0.10
CA MET A 238 -8.33 14.31 1.12
C MET A 238 -9.71 14.65 1.69
N TRP A 239 -10.68 14.96 0.82
CA TRP A 239 -12.07 15.15 1.23
C TRP A 239 -12.65 13.89 1.88
N ALA A 240 -12.45 12.73 1.26
CA ALA A 240 -12.93 11.46 1.79
C ALA A 240 -12.27 11.12 3.14
N LEU A 241 -10.95 11.32 3.29
CA LEU A 241 -10.21 10.98 4.50
C LEU A 241 -10.45 11.94 5.68
N ARG A 242 -10.64 13.24 5.42
CA ARG A 242 -10.98 14.19 6.49
C ARG A 242 -12.42 14.07 6.93
N GLY A 243 -13.28 13.58 6.04
CA GLY A 243 -14.72 13.52 6.27
C GLY A 243 -15.36 14.91 6.32
N VAL A 244 -16.69 14.91 6.41
CA VAL A 244 -17.52 16.12 6.38
C VAL A 244 -17.55 16.83 7.74
N ASP A 245 -16.45 16.80 8.49
CA ASP A 245 -16.35 17.47 9.81
C ASP A 245 -16.00 18.97 9.70
N ASN A 246 -16.22 19.61 8.53
CA ASN A 246 -15.95 21.04 8.28
C ASN A 246 -17.11 21.79 7.57
N GLY A 247 -18.37 21.39 7.74
CA GLY A 247 -19.46 22.03 6.97
C GLY A 247 -20.86 22.03 7.56
N VAL A 248 -21.07 21.73 8.85
CA VAL A 248 -22.38 21.93 9.48
C VAL A 248 -22.22 22.41 10.93
N HIS A 249 -21.78 23.66 11.09
CA HIS A 249 -22.18 24.47 12.24
C HIS A 249 -23.02 25.62 11.68
N GLU A 250 -24.32 25.59 12.01
CA GLU A 250 -25.17 26.74 12.40
C GLU A 250 -25.39 27.87 11.35
N LEU A 251 -26.61 28.30 10.97
CA LEU A 251 -27.95 28.17 11.55
C LEU A 251 -29.02 28.25 10.44
N GLY A 252 -30.09 27.48 10.62
CA GLY A 252 -31.44 28.01 10.41
C GLY A 252 -31.93 28.50 11.77
N ASP A 253 -32.20 29.80 11.85
CA ASP A 253 -33.45 30.42 12.33
C ASP A 253 -33.36 31.93 12.06
#